data_AF-A0A7V9TE78-F1
#
_entry.id   AF-A0A7V9TE78-F1
#
_cell.length_a   1.000
_cell.length_b   1.000
_cell.length_c   1.000
_cell.angle_alpha   90.00
_cell.angle_beta   90.00
_cell.angle_gamma   90.00
#
_symmetry.space_group_name_H-M   'P 1'
#
loop_
_entity.id
_entity.type
_entity.pdbx_description
1 polymer ?
#
loop_
_entity_poly.entity_id
_entity_poly.type
_entity_poly.pdbx_seq_one_letter_code
_entity_poly.pdbx_strand_id
1 'polypeptide(L)'
;DYALAYHNLGVSQALLVRYNEAIESLREAVRLNPKDWVGRYNLAVICLGIGDREAELEQYQLLMPDAPDLAKKLRTLLHEKKR
;
A
#
# COMPACT_ATOMS: atom_id res chain seq x y z
N ASP A 1 0.34 8.72 17.73
CA ASP A 1 -0.86 8.48 16.91
C ASP A 1 -0.84 7.02 16.46
N TYR A 2 -1.88 6.25 16.75
CA TYR A 2 -1.89 4.80 16.50
C TYR A 2 -1.78 4.48 15.01
N ALA A 3 -2.37 5.30 14.13
CA ALA A 3 -2.27 5.13 12.68
C ALA A 3 -0.81 5.13 12.20
N LEU A 4 0.00 6.08 12.69
CA LEU A 4 1.42 6.18 12.33
C LEU A 4 2.24 5.01 12.87
N ALA A 5 1.90 4.50 14.06
CA ALA A 5 2.57 3.33 14.62
C ALA A 5 2.32 2.08 13.76
N TYR A 6 1.07 1.83 13.38
CA TYR A 6 0.70 0.75 12.47
C TYR A 6 1.33 0.92 11.09
N HIS A 7 1.40 2.14 10.57
CA HIS A 7 2.08 2.43 9.31
C HIS A 7 3.55 2.02 9.36
N ASN A 8 4.29 2.50 10.37
CA ASN A 8 5.72 2.22 10.52
C ASN A 8 5.98 0.73 10.76
N LEU A 9 5.11 0.07 11.51
CA LEU A 9 5.17 -1.38 11.72
C LEU A 9 4.99 -2.13 10.39
N GLY A 10 3.98 -1.76 9.61
CA GLY A 10 3.71 -2.39 8.32
C GLY A 10 4.83 -2.20 7.31
N VAL A 11 5.41 -1.00 7.23
CA VAL A 11 6.60 -0.75 6.41
C VAL A 11 7.78 -1.59 6.88
N SER A 12 8.01 -1.69 8.19
CA SER A 12 9.10 -2.49 8.75
C SER A 12 8.92 -3.99 8.47
N GLN A 13 7.69 -4.51 8.59
CA GLN A 13 7.35 -5.89 8.23
C GLN A 13 7.54 -6.16 6.73
N ALA A 14 7.20 -5.20 5.86
CA ALA A 14 7.42 -5.31 4.42
C ALA A 14 8.91 -5.40 4.07
N LEU A 15 9.75 -4.61 4.74
CA LEU A 15 11.22 -4.67 4.61
C LEU A 15 11.79 -6.02 5.08
N LEU A 16 11.13 -6.67 6.03
CA LEU A 16 11.46 -8.02 6.50
C LEU A 16 10.82 -9.13 5.64
N VAL A 17 10.21 -8.81 4.49
CA VAL A 17 9.55 -9.78 3.59
C VAL A 17 8.34 -10.47 4.24
N ARG A 18 7.83 -9.92 5.36
CA ARG A 18 6.65 -10.42 6.08
C ARG A 18 5.39 -9.79 5.51
N TYR A 19 5.09 -10.09 4.25
CA TYR A 19 4.06 -9.38 3.48
C TYR A 19 2.66 -9.47 4.08
N ASN A 20 2.26 -10.64 4.61
CA ASN A 20 0.94 -10.80 5.23
C ASN A 20 0.80 -9.92 6.48
N GLU A 21 1.82 -9.91 7.34
CA GLU A 21 1.81 -9.07 8.54
C GLU A 21 1.83 -7.57 8.17
N ALA A 22 2.60 -7.21 7.13
CA ALA A 22 2.67 -5.85 6.63
C ALA A 22 1.32 -5.35 6.11
N ILE A 23 0.58 -6.20 5.39
CA ILE A 23 -0.76 -5.91 4.89
C ILE A 23 -1.71 -5.61 6.06
N GLU A 24 -1.72 -6.45 7.09
CA GLU A 24 -2.60 -6.26 8.25
C GLU A 24 -2.28 -4.97 9.01
N SER A 25 -0.99 -4.69 9.24
CA SER A 25 -0.57 -3.44 9.87
C SER A 25 -0.94 -2.21 9.05
N LEU A 26 -0.74 -2.24 7.72
CA LEU A 26 -1.10 -1.12 6.86
C LEU A 26 -2.62 -0.96 6.74
N ARG A 27 -3.40 -2.05 6.77
CA ARG A 27 -4.86 -2.01 6.83
C ARG A 27 -5.35 -1.29 8.08
N GLU A 28 -4.76 -1.58 9.24
CA GLU A 28 -5.08 -0.85 10.47
C GLU A 28 -4.67 0.62 10.41
N ALA A 29 -3.51 0.92 9.81
CA ALA A 29 -3.07 2.31 9.61
C ALA A 29 -4.09 3.11 8.79
N VAL A 30 -4.54 2.58 7.64
CA VAL A 30 -5.51 3.26 6.77
C VAL A 30 -6.93 3.24 7.33
N ARG A 31 -7.27 2.27 8.20
CA ARG A 31 -8.55 2.26 8.92
C ARG A 31 -8.61 3.38 9.97
N LEU A 32 -7.51 3.59 10.70
CA LEU A 32 -7.38 4.63 11.73
C LEU A 32 -7.22 6.02 11.11
N ASN A 33 -6.52 6.11 9.98
CA ASN A 33 -6.41 7.33 9.19
C ASN A 33 -6.75 7.05 7.72
N PRO A 34 -8.01 7.24 7.30
CA PRO A 34 -8.44 7.04 5.92
C PRO A 34 -7.70 7.89 4.88
N LYS A 35 -7.09 9.00 5.32
CA LYS A 35 -6.28 9.93 4.51
C LYS A 35 -4.78 9.59 4.50
N ASP A 36 -4.38 8.47 5.07
CA ASP A 36 -3.01 7.96 4.92
C ASP A 36 -2.81 7.37 3.52
N TRP A 37 -2.70 8.27 2.53
CA TRP A 37 -2.48 7.92 1.14
C TRP A 37 -1.15 7.19 0.93
N VAL A 38 -0.15 7.49 1.77
CA VAL A 38 1.14 6.80 1.74
C VAL A 38 0.98 5.36 2.25
N GLY A 39 0.22 5.14 3.31
CA GLY A 39 -0.14 3.81 3.81
C GLY A 39 -0.88 2.97 2.76
N ARG A 40 -1.87 3.58 2.07
CA ARG A 40 -2.56 2.93 0.94
C ARG A 40 -1.63 2.60 -0.22
N TYR A 41 -0.73 3.50 -0.58
CA TYR A 41 0.28 3.26 -1.60
C TYR A 41 1.21 2.10 -1.22
N ASN A 42 1.71 2.07 0.02
CA ASN A 42 2.56 0.98 0.51
C ASN A 42 1.82 -0.36 0.48
N LEU A 43 0.54 -0.37 0.87
CA LEU A 43 -0.31 -1.57 0.79
C LEU A 43 -0.41 -2.06 -0.65
N ALA A 44 -0.68 -1.15 -1.60
CA ALA A 44 -0.77 -1.49 -3.02
C ALA A 44 0.54 -2.04 -3.59
N VAL A 45 1.68 -1.45 -3.21
CA VAL A 45 3.01 -1.94 -3.62
C VAL A 45 3.29 -3.34 -3.09
N ILE A 46 2.88 -3.64 -1.85
CA ILE A 46 3.03 -4.98 -1.29
C ILE A 46 2.13 -5.99 -2.01
N CYS A 47 0.87 -5.65 -2.26
CA CYS A 47 -0.07 -6.46 -3.04
C CYS A 47 0.49 -6.75 -4.45
N LEU A 48 1.04 -5.74 -5.13
CA LEU A 48 1.76 -5.91 -6.39
C LEU A 48 2.97 -6.85 -6.25
N GLY A 49 3.70 -6.72 -5.13
CA GLY A 49 4.85 -7.54 -4.76
C GLY A 49 4.54 -9.03 -4.72
N ILE A 50 3.45 -9.40 -4.05
CA ILE A 50 3.00 -10.79 -3.86
C ILE A 50 2.13 -11.33 -4.99
N GLY A 51 1.75 -10.49 -5.95
CA GLY A 51 0.92 -10.88 -7.10
C GLY A 51 -0.59 -10.81 -6.86
N ASP A 52 -1.02 -10.24 -5.73
CA ASP A 52 -2.42 -9.95 -5.44
C ASP A 52 -2.87 -8.70 -6.21
N ARG A 53 -3.25 -8.93 -7.46
CA ARG A 53 -3.62 -7.87 -8.40
C ARG A 53 -4.99 -7.27 -8.11
N GLU A 54 -5.87 -8.01 -7.46
CA GLU A 54 -7.19 -7.48 -7.07
C GLU A 54 -7.04 -6.45 -5.97
N ALA A 55 -6.30 -6.78 -4.89
CA ALA A 55 -6.06 -5.85 -3.80
C ALA A 55 -5.23 -4.63 -4.25
N GLU A 56 -4.26 -4.82 -5.15
CA GLU A 56 -3.53 -3.70 -5.74
C GLU A 56 -4.45 -2.74 -6.49
N LEU A 57 -5.32 -3.27 -7.35
CA LEU A 57 -6.25 -2.47 -8.16
C LEU A 57 -7.25 -1.70 -7.29
N GLU A 58 -7.74 -2.32 -6.22
CA GLU A 58 -8.61 -1.67 -5.24
C GLU A 58 -7.92 -0.43 -4.65
N GLN A 59 -6.67 -0.58 -4.16
CA GLN A 59 -5.94 0.55 -3.59
C GLN A 59 -5.60 1.61 -4.65
N TYR A 60 -5.28 1.20 -5.88
CA TYR A 60 -5.07 2.13 -6.99
C TYR A 60 -6.30 3.00 -7.26
N GLN A 61 -7.49 2.41 -7.29
CA GLN A 61 -8.76 3.13 -7.50
C GLN A 61 -9.04 4.12 -6.38
N LEU A 62 -8.72 3.75 -5.13
CA LEU A 62 -8.87 4.64 -3.97
C LEU A 62 -7.85 5.79 -3.95
N LEU A 63 -6.68 5.60 -4.57
CA LEU A 63 -5.67 6.65 -4.68
C LEU A 63 -5.97 7.67 -5.79
N MET A 64 -6.71 7.29 -6.85
CA MET A 64 -6.90 8.16 -8.01
C MET A 64 -7.55 9.53 -7.70
N PRO A 65 -8.61 9.63 -6.88
CA PRO A 65 -9.27 10.91 -6.63
C PRO A 65 -8.44 11.86 -5.78
N ASP A 66 -7.76 11.32 -4.76
CA ASP A 66 -7.16 12.13 -3.68
C ASP A 66 -5.63 12.20 -3.72
N ALA A 67 -4.98 11.21 -4.36
CA ALA A 67 -3.53 11.10 -4.46
C ALA A 67 -3.07 10.62 -5.86
N PRO A 68 -3.39 11.38 -6.92
CA PRO A 68 -3.11 10.98 -8.31
C PRO A 68 -1.62 10.76 -8.59
N ASP A 69 -0.72 11.44 -7.88
CA ASP A 69 0.73 11.24 -8.01
C ASP A 69 1.17 9.86 -7.51
N LEU A 70 0.60 9.40 -6.39
CA LEU A 70 0.86 8.05 -5.86
C LEU A 70 0.25 6.98 -6.77
N ALA A 71 -0.95 7.21 -7.30
CA ALA A 71 -1.56 6.33 -8.28
C ALA A 71 -0.68 6.23 -9.54
N LYS A 72 -0.19 7.36 -10.07
CA LYS A 72 0.71 7.37 -11.24
C LYS A 72 2.00 6.59 -10.96
N LYS A 73 2.59 6.76 -9.78
CA LYS A 73 3.80 6.03 -9.36
C LYS A 73 3.56 4.52 -9.30
N LEU A 74 2.46 4.10 -8.68
CA LEU A 74 2.06 2.69 -8.60
C LEU A 74 1.86 2.08 -10.00
N ARG A 75 1.21 2.81 -10.91
CA ARG A 75 1.04 2.38 -12.30
C ARG A 75 2.36 2.20 -13.03
N THR A 76 3.33 3.10 -12.84
CA THR A 76 4.67 2.95 -13.42
C THR A 76 5.35 1.67 -12.92
N LEU A 77 5.28 1.39 -11.62
CA LEU A 77 5.84 0.16 -11.03
C LEU A 77 5.18 -1.10 -11.60
N LEU A 78 3.86 -1.09 -11.81
CA LEU A 78 3.13 -2.19 -12.44
C LEU A 78 3.63 -2.48 -13.87
N HIS A 79 3.96 -1.44 -14.64
CA HIS A 79 4.51 -1.59 -15.98
C HIS A 79 5.95 -2.12 -15.99
N GLU A 80 6.78 -1.69 -15.02
CA GLU A 80 8.15 -2.17 -14.89
C GLU A 80 8.22 -3.64 -14.49
N LYS A 81 7.37 -4.09 -13.56
CA LYS A 81 7.36 -5.48 -13.08
C LYS A 81 6.88 -6.52 -14.11
N LYS A 82 6.29 -6.06 -15.21
CA LYS A 82 5.79 -6.90 -16.32
C LYS A 82 6.79 -7.09 -17.46
N ARG A 83 7.95 -6.42 -17.41
CA ARG A 83 9.06 -6.60 -18.34
C ARG A 83 10.06 -7.61 -17.79
#